data_AF-A0A0N4VPW3-F1
#
_entry.id   AF-A0A0N4VPW3-F1
#
_cell.length_a   1.000
_cell.length_b   1.000
_cell.length_c   1.000
_cell.angle_alpha   90.00
_cell.angle_beta   90.00
_cell.angle_gamma   90.00
#
_symmetry.space_group_name_H-M   'P 1'
#
loop_
_entity.id
_entity.type
_entity.pdbx_description
1 polymer ?
#
loop_
_entity_poly.entity_id
_entity_poly.type
_entity_poly.pdbx_seq_one_letter_code
_entity_poly.pdbx_strand_id
1 'polypeptide(L)'
;MKLLFYIVWISALADTAATFKIAIFVPDNANSQAIWSHRVAQTLQKAGHQVTLINLVLIPIRRKKLPPPEGIEEWNVLQYTKESGTNEILEMIKDVFGDTSFLTGNERRLMGLMRKASIEGCKGYNFIL
;
A
#
# COMPACT_ATOMS: atom_id res chain seq x y z
N MET A 1 0.29 25.33 47.75
CA MET A 1 0.52 23.91 47.39
C MET A 1 -0.39 23.39 46.28
N LYS A 2 -1.72 23.61 46.31
CA LYS A 2 -2.64 23.10 45.27
C LYS A 2 -2.27 23.56 43.84
N LEU A 3 -1.89 24.83 43.67
CA LEU A 3 -1.50 25.40 42.37
C LEU A 3 -0.25 24.72 41.75
N LEU A 4 0.74 24.40 42.57
CA LEU A 4 1.96 23.67 42.16
C LEU A 4 1.62 22.26 41.68
N PHE A 5 0.66 21.61 42.33
CA PHE A 5 0.18 20.28 41.93
C PHE A 5 -0.46 20.33 40.53
N TYR A 6 -1.30 21.33 40.24
CA TYR A 6 -1.91 21.47 38.92
C TYR A 6 -0.89 21.75 37.81
N ILE A 7 0.15 22.56 38.09
CA ILE A 7 1.20 22.87 37.10
C ILE A 7 2.00 21.61 36.75
N VAL A 8 2.37 20.80 37.76
CA VAL A 8 3.11 19.53 37.54
C VAL A 8 2.29 18.52 36.75
N TRP A 9 0.98 18.44 36.99
CA TRP A 9 0.08 17.58 36.22
C TRP A 9 -0.08 18.02 34.76
N ILE A 10 -0.17 19.33 34.50
CA ILE A 10 -0.27 19.87 33.14
C ILE A 10 1.02 19.64 32.35
N SER A 11 2.19 19.80 32.98
CA SER A 11 3.48 19.50 32.32
C SER A 11 3.65 18.01 32.00
N ALA A 12 3.20 17.11 32.88
CA ALA A 12 3.28 15.67 32.62
C ALA A 12 2.34 15.22 31.48
N LEU A 13 1.23 15.91 31.26
CA LEU A 13 0.33 15.67 30.14
C LEU A 13 0.89 16.21 28.81
N ALA A 14 1.69 17.28 28.85
CA ALA A 14 2.28 17.88 27.65
C ALA A 14 3.29 16.95 26.96
N ASP A 15 4.03 16.13 27.70
CA ASP A 15 4.99 15.17 27.12
C ASP A 15 4.31 14.06 26.29
N THR A 16 3.02 13.80 26.51
CA THR A 16 2.28 12.81 25.71
C THR A 16 1.88 13.32 24.32
N ALA A 17 1.96 14.64 24.08
CA ALA A 17 1.66 15.27 22.80
C ALA A 17 2.88 15.32 21.85
N ALA A 18 3.79 14.35 21.97
CA ALA A 18 4.99 14.28 21.13
C ALA A 18 4.61 14.14 19.65
N THR A 19 4.95 15.15 18.86
CA THR A 19 4.75 15.18 17.41
C THR A 19 5.92 14.50 16.70
N PHE A 20 5.72 13.26 16.26
CA PHE A 20 6.74 12.50 15.54
C PHE A 20 6.79 12.83 14.04
N LYS A 21 7.99 12.65 13.45
CA LYS A 21 8.19 12.59 12.01
C LYS A 21 8.09 11.13 11.56
N ILE A 22 7.13 10.82 10.70
CA ILE A 22 6.79 9.45 10.31
C ILE A 22 6.94 9.31 8.80
N ALA A 23 7.76 8.35 8.36
CA ALA A 23 7.88 7.98 6.96
C ALA A 23 7.11 6.68 6.70
N ILE A 24 6.22 6.67 5.71
CA ILE A 24 5.41 5.51 5.32
C ILE A 24 5.87 5.05 3.95
N PHE A 25 6.42 3.84 3.88
CA PHE A 25 6.80 3.21 2.60
C PHE A 25 5.61 2.48 2.02
N VAL A 26 5.16 2.92 0.85
CA VAL A 26 4.01 2.35 0.15
C VAL A 26 4.51 1.57 -1.06
N PRO A 27 4.48 0.22 -1.04
CA PRO A 27 4.84 -0.56 -2.20
C PRO A 27 3.78 -0.41 -3.29
N ASP A 28 4.22 -0.22 -4.55
CA ASP A 28 3.36 -0.03 -5.72
C ASP A 28 2.74 -1.36 -6.21
N ASN A 29 2.05 -2.03 -5.30
CA ASN A 29 1.49 -3.35 -5.56
C ASN A 29 0.06 -3.20 -6.08
N ALA A 30 -0.85 -2.53 -5.35
CA ALA A 30 -2.26 -2.41 -5.74
C ALA A 30 -2.90 -1.09 -5.28
N ASN A 31 -3.94 -0.62 -5.98
CA ASN A 31 -4.72 0.58 -5.60
C ASN A 31 -5.26 0.50 -4.17
N SER A 32 -5.70 -0.67 -3.71
CA SER A 32 -6.21 -0.87 -2.34
C SER A 32 -5.14 -0.60 -1.27
N GLN A 33 -3.90 -0.99 -1.52
CA GLN A 33 -2.76 -0.77 -0.62
C GLN A 33 -2.39 0.72 -0.55
N ALA A 34 -2.44 1.41 -1.69
CA ALA A 34 -2.23 2.86 -1.74
C ALA A 34 -3.33 3.60 -0.97
N ILE A 35 -4.60 3.26 -1.20
CA ILE A 35 -5.75 3.87 -0.49
C ILE A 35 -5.62 3.69 1.02
N TRP A 36 -5.29 2.48 1.46
CA TRP A 36 -5.12 2.20 2.89
C TRP A 36 -4.00 3.05 3.50
N SER A 37 -2.84 3.11 2.82
CA SER A 37 -1.70 3.89 3.28
C SER A 37 -2.00 5.40 3.36
N HIS A 38 -2.74 5.94 2.38
CA HIS A 38 -3.22 7.33 2.43
C HIS A 38 -4.14 7.59 3.64
N ARG A 39 -5.04 6.67 3.98
CA ARG A 39 -5.93 6.84 5.15
C ARG A 39 -5.17 6.79 6.46
N VAL A 40 -4.17 5.91 6.57
CA VAL A 40 -3.30 5.83 7.75
C VAL A 40 -2.54 7.15 7.90
N ALA A 41 -1.96 7.66 6.81
CA ALA A 41 -1.23 8.91 6.81
C ALA A 41 -2.09 10.11 7.22
N GLN A 42 -3.31 10.21 6.69
CA GLN A 42 -4.29 11.24 7.10
C GLN A 42 -4.61 11.18 8.59
N THR A 43 -4.73 9.97 9.14
CA THR A 43 -5.05 9.78 10.56
C THR A 43 -3.88 10.22 11.45
N LEU A 44 -2.65 9.86 11.07
CA LEU A 44 -1.43 10.27 11.77
C LEU A 44 -1.19 11.78 11.68
N GLN A 45 -1.47 12.39 10.53
CA GLN A 45 -1.39 13.82 10.36
C GLN A 45 -2.43 14.56 11.23
N LYS A 46 -3.67 14.07 11.29
CA LYS A 46 -4.71 14.61 12.20
C LYS A 46 -4.32 14.51 13.68
N ALA A 47 -3.48 13.54 14.04
CA ALA A 47 -2.91 13.43 15.38
C ALA A 47 -1.74 14.41 15.65
N GLY A 48 -1.36 15.24 14.67
CA GLY A 48 -0.29 16.23 14.79
C GLY A 48 1.08 15.74 14.34
N HIS A 49 1.20 14.53 13.79
CA HIS A 49 2.46 14.01 13.28
C HIS A 49 2.80 14.60 11.91
N GLN A 50 4.09 14.80 11.66
CA GLN A 50 4.58 15.14 10.32
C GLN A 50 4.78 13.86 9.53
N VAL A 51 3.95 13.63 8.52
CA VAL A 51 3.93 12.38 7.76
C VAL A 51 4.47 12.60 6.35
N THR A 52 5.37 11.71 5.92
CA THR A 52 5.88 11.64 4.54
C THR A 52 5.51 10.28 3.96
N LEU A 53 4.78 10.27 2.85
CA LEU A 53 4.55 9.07 2.05
C LEU A 53 5.70 8.88 1.06
N ILE A 54 6.24 7.67 0.99
CA ILE A 54 7.27 7.28 0.03
C ILE A 54 6.70 6.13 -0.80
N ASN A 55 6.20 6.45 -1.98
CA ASN A 55 5.69 5.48 -2.93
C ASN A 55 6.86 4.84 -3.69
N LEU A 56 6.99 3.53 -3.55
CA LEU A 56 7.99 2.73 -4.25
C LEU A 56 7.38 2.27 -5.58
N VAL A 57 7.56 3.06 -6.63
CA VAL A 57 6.98 2.83 -7.95
C VAL A 57 7.75 1.71 -8.65
N LEU A 58 7.09 0.55 -8.80
CA LEU A 58 7.65 -0.56 -9.57
C LEU A 58 7.61 -0.22 -11.06
N ILE A 59 6.50 0.33 -11.56
CA ILE A 59 6.32 0.64 -12.98
C ILE A 59 5.52 1.93 -13.10
N PRO A 60 5.84 2.85 -14.03
CA PRO A 60 5.03 4.03 -14.30
C PRO A 60 3.73 3.65 -15.01
N ILE A 61 2.88 2.85 -14.36
CA ILE A 61 1.54 2.56 -14.82
C ILE A 61 0.70 3.76 -14.45
N ARG A 62 -0.03 4.30 -15.43
CA ARG A 62 -1.01 5.36 -15.22
C ARG A 62 -2.17 4.80 -14.38
N ARG A 63 -1.97 4.68 -13.07
CA ARG A 63 -3.06 4.44 -12.13
C ARG A 63 -3.80 5.75 -11.93
N LYS A 64 -5.10 5.64 -11.64
CA LYS A 64 -5.93 6.78 -11.26
C LYS A 64 -5.39 7.31 -9.94
N LYS A 65 -4.53 8.32 -10.00
CA LYS A 65 -3.84 8.88 -8.84
C LYS A 65 -4.92 9.41 -7.89
N LEU A 66 -4.92 8.92 -6.65
CA LEU A 66 -5.75 9.54 -5.61
C LEU A 66 -5.25 10.98 -5.43
N PRO A 67 -6.16 11.94 -5.21
CA PRO A 67 -5.73 13.29 -4.89
C PRO A 67 -4.85 13.23 -3.64
N PRO A 68 -3.67 13.88 -3.66
CA PRO A 68 -2.77 13.85 -2.53
C PRO A 68 -3.50 14.45 -1.31
N PRO A 69 -3.42 13.80 -0.13
CA PRO A 69 -3.97 14.36 1.09
C PRO A 69 -3.29 15.70 1.42
N GLU A 70 -4.09 16.71 1.74
CA GLU A 70 -3.60 18.07 2.04
C GLU A 70 -2.57 18.04 3.18
N GLY A 71 -1.39 18.63 2.95
CA GLY A 71 -0.33 18.78 3.96
C GLY A 71 0.51 17.52 4.24
N ILE A 72 0.38 16.45 3.44
CA ILE A 72 1.25 15.28 3.50
C ILE A 72 2.25 15.35 2.35
N GLU A 73 3.53 15.18 2.67
CA GLU A 73 4.60 15.18 1.68
C GLU A 73 4.64 13.82 0.97
N GLU A 74 4.63 13.80 -0.37
CA GLU A 74 4.62 12.57 -1.17
C GLU A 74 5.87 12.48 -2.06
N TRP A 75 6.63 11.40 -1.89
CA TRP A 75 7.81 11.07 -2.66
C TRP A 75 7.53 9.85 -3.52
N ASN A 76 7.86 9.92 -4.81
CA ASN A 76 7.73 8.78 -5.72
C ASN A 76 9.14 8.31 -6.10
N VAL A 77 9.54 7.16 -5.59
CA VAL A 77 10.85 6.56 -5.80
C VAL A 77 10.71 5.40 -6.77
N LEU A 78 11.41 5.43 -7.89
CA LEU A 78 11.42 4.34 -8.86
C LEU A 78 12.27 3.19 -8.32
N GLN A 79 11.68 1.98 -8.26
CA GLN A 79 12.32 0.82 -7.66
C GLN A 79 13.08 -0.06 -8.68
N TYR A 80 13.09 0.25 -9.99
CA TYR A 80 13.69 -0.64 -11.02
C TYR A 80 14.97 -0.14 -11.69
N THR A 81 15.95 -1.04 -11.68
CA THR A 81 17.14 -1.13 -12.53
C THR A 81 16.82 -1.90 -13.83
N LYS A 82 17.45 -1.47 -14.93
CA LYS A 82 17.03 -1.65 -16.33
C LYS A 82 17.16 -3.07 -16.93
N GLU A 83 17.46 -4.12 -16.16
CA GLU A 83 18.24 -5.25 -16.72
C GLU A 83 17.65 -6.68 -16.71
N SER A 84 16.45 -6.97 -16.20
CA SER A 84 15.97 -8.37 -16.29
C SER A 84 14.45 -8.54 -16.26
N GLY A 85 13.88 -9.22 -17.25
CA GLY A 85 12.50 -9.74 -17.24
C GLY A 85 11.37 -8.75 -17.53
N THR A 86 11.67 -7.59 -18.12
CA THR A 86 10.76 -6.43 -18.16
C THR A 86 9.44 -6.67 -18.89
N ASN A 87 9.42 -7.33 -20.04
CA ASN A 87 8.20 -7.40 -20.86
C ASN A 87 7.13 -8.33 -20.28
N GLU A 88 7.51 -9.49 -19.75
CA GLU A 88 6.55 -10.46 -19.20
C GLU A 88 5.95 -9.98 -17.88
N ILE A 89 6.77 -9.34 -17.03
CA ILE A 89 6.30 -8.71 -15.79
C ILE A 89 5.40 -7.50 -16.11
N LEU A 90 5.75 -6.70 -17.12
CA LEU A 90 4.91 -5.59 -17.59
C LEU A 90 3.55 -6.05 -18.10
N GLU A 91 3.50 -7.13 -18.88
CA GLU A 91 2.26 -7.69 -19.38
C GLU A 91 1.41 -8.28 -18.24
N MET A 92 2.02 -9.05 -17.34
CA MET A 92 1.33 -9.60 -16.17
C MET A 92 0.74 -8.49 -15.30
N ILE A 93 1.48 -7.40 -15.07
CA ILE A 93 1.01 -6.29 -14.25
C ILE A 93 -0.10 -5.50 -14.97
N LYS A 94 -0.08 -5.40 -16.30
CA LYS A 94 -1.18 -4.82 -17.07
C LYS A 94 -2.46 -5.65 -16.97
N ASP A 95 -2.36 -6.97 -17.02
CA ASP A 95 -3.52 -7.85 -16.89
C ASP A 95 -4.06 -7.85 -15.45
N VAL A 96 -3.17 -7.86 -14.44
CA VAL A 96 -3.57 -7.91 -13.01
C VAL A 96 -4.11 -6.56 -12.50
N PHE A 97 -3.56 -5.43 -12.96
CA PHE A 97 -3.88 -4.11 -12.42
C PHE A 97 -4.49 -3.13 -13.43
N GLY A 98 -4.65 -3.53 -14.69
CA GLY A 98 -5.41 -2.78 -15.68
C GLY A 98 -6.92 -2.96 -15.52
N ASP A 99 -7.69 -2.03 -16.06
CA ASP A 99 -9.15 -2.19 -16.21
C ASP A 99 -9.45 -3.17 -17.38
N THR A 100 -8.95 -4.40 -17.29
CA THR A 100 -9.23 -5.45 -18.27
C THR A 100 -10.57 -6.10 -17.96
N SER A 101 -11.39 -6.34 -18.99
CA SER A 101 -12.64 -7.07 -18.78
C SER A 101 -12.33 -8.55 -18.52
N PHE A 102 -12.93 -9.12 -17.46
CA PHE A 102 -12.91 -10.55 -17.15
C PHE A 102 -13.38 -11.46 -18.30
N LEU A 103 -14.06 -10.88 -19.30
CA LEU A 103 -14.60 -11.61 -20.44
C LEU A 103 -13.63 -11.70 -21.63
N THR A 104 -12.46 -11.05 -21.56
CA THR A 104 -11.45 -11.15 -22.61
C THR A 104 -10.84 -12.55 -22.71
N GLY A 105 -10.35 -12.92 -23.89
CA GLY A 105 -9.82 -14.27 -24.16
C GLY A 105 -8.64 -14.65 -23.27
N ASN A 106 -7.75 -13.68 -22.96
CA ASN A 106 -6.62 -13.88 -22.06
C ASN A 106 -7.07 -14.13 -20.62
N GLU A 107 -8.00 -13.33 -20.09
CA GLU A 107 -8.49 -13.51 -18.72
C GLU A 107 -9.23 -14.84 -18.53
N ARG A 108 -10.03 -15.26 -19.53
CA ARG A 108 -10.65 -16.60 -19.50
C ARG A 108 -9.62 -17.72 -19.45
N ARG A 109 -8.51 -17.57 -20.17
CA ARG A 109 -7.39 -18.53 -20.16
C ARG A 109 -6.70 -18.54 -18.80
N LEU A 110 -6.42 -17.36 -18.23
CA LEU A 110 -5.81 -17.24 -16.90
C LEU A 110 -6.70 -17.84 -15.81
N MET A 111 -8.00 -17.53 -15.82
CA MET A 111 -9.00 -18.12 -14.91
C MET A 111 -9.11 -19.64 -15.09
N GLY A 112 -8.98 -20.14 -16.32
CA GLY A 112 -8.91 -21.58 -16.61
C GLY A 112 -7.69 -22.25 -15.99
N LEU A 113 -6.52 -21.58 -16.03
CA LEU A 113 -5.29 -22.04 -15.38
C LEU A 113 -5.43 -22.01 -13.85
N MET A 114 -5.94 -20.93 -13.27
CA MET A 114 -6.19 -20.85 -11.82
C MET A 114 -7.16 -21.94 -11.37
N ARG A 115 -8.26 -22.17 -12.09
CA ARG A 115 -9.21 -23.27 -11.80
C ARG A 115 -8.51 -24.63 -11.80
N LYS A 116 -7.68 -24.90 -12.82
CA LYS A 116 -6.93 -26.17 -12.90
C LYS A 116 -5.97 -26.32 -11.72
N ALA A 117 -5.18 -25.28 -11.42
CA ALA A 117 -4.26 -25.27 -10.30
C ALA A 117 -4.98 -25.49 -8.95
N SER A 118 -6.14 -24.86 -8.73
CA SER A 118 -6.95 -25.10 -7.53
C SER A 118 -7.45 -26.54 -7.43
N ILE A 119 -7.93 -27.12 -8.54
CA ILE A 119 -8.39 -28.52 -8.56
C ILE A 119 -7.23 -29.47 -8.32
N GLU A 120 -6.07 -29.25 -8.94
CA GLU A 120 -4.87 -30.06 -8.76
C GLU A 120 -4.31 -29.94 -7.35
N GLY A 121 -4.30 -28.74 -6.77
CA GLY A 121 -3.94 -28.51 -5.38
C GLY A 121 -4.83 -29.33 -4.43
N CYS A 122 -6.15 -29.34 -4.65
CA CYS A 122 -7.07 -30.16 -3.87
C CYS A 122 -6.86 -31.67 -4.06
N LYS A 123 -6.37 -32.12 -5.23
CA LYS A 123 -6.04 -33.53 -5.49
C LYS A 123 -4.69 -33.94 -4.90
N GLY A 124 -3.76 -33.00 -4.74
CA GLY A 124 -2.44 -33.23 -4.16
C GLY A 124 -2.45 -33.46 -2.65
N TYR A 125 -3.49 -32.99 -1.95
CA TYR A 125 -3.73 -33.33 -0.54
C TYR A 125 -4.60 -34.60 -0.44
N ASN A 126 -3.98 -35.76 -0.67
CA ASN A 126 -4.47 -36.99 -0.05
C ASN A 126 -4.30 -36.81 1.46
N PHE A 127 -5.38 -36.42 2.14
CA PHE A 127 -5.49 -36.58 3.58
C PHE A 127 -5.19 -38.05 3.89
N ILE A 128 -4.04 -38.29 4.51
CA ILE A 128 -3.79 -39.48 5.32
C ILE A 128 -4.79 -39.36 6.47
N LEU A 129 -5.96 -39.95 6.29
CA LEU A 129 -6.87 -40.33 7.38
C LEU A 129 -6.52 -41.76 7.80
#